data_AF-H9MBI8-F1
#
_entry.id   AF-H9MBI8-F1
#
_cell.length_a   1.000
_cell.length_b   1.000
_cell.length_c   1.000
_cell.angle_alpha   90.00
_cell.angle_beta   90.00
_cell.angle_gamma   90.00
#
_symmetry.space_group_name_H-M   'P 1'
#
loop_
_entity.id
_entity.type
_entity.pdbx_description
1 polymer ?
#
loop_
_entity_poly.entity_id
_entity_poly.type
_entity_poly.pdbx_seq_one_letter_code
_entity_poly.pdbx_strand_id
1 'polypeptide(L)'
;YYPRCPQPELALGVEAHTDISALTFLLHNMVPGLQLYNDGKWVTAKCIPGALIVHIGDQVEILSNGQFKSGLHRGLVNKEKVR
;
A
#
# COMPACT_ATOMS: atom_id res chain seq x y z
N TYR A 1 0.87 -12.32 3.67
CA TYR A 1 2.14 -13.09 3.76
C TYR A 1 2.81 -13.01 2.40
N TYR A 2 3.92 -12.30 2.32
CA TYR A 2 4.72 -12.13 1.12
C TYR A 2 6.07 -12.81 1.34
N PRO A 3 6.35 -13.95 0.68
CA PRO A 3 7.63 -14.65 0.85
C PRO A 3 8.78 -13.82 0.25
N ARG A 4 10.01 -14.21 0.59
CA ARG A 4 11.21 -13.70 -0.10
C ARG A 4 11.10 -14.02 -1.59
N CYS A 5 11.31 -13.02 -2.43
CA CYS A 5 11.26 -13.14 -3.87
C CYS A 5 12.69 -13.02 -4.44
N PRO A 6 13.20 -13.99 -5.21
CA PRO A 6 14.57 -13.95 -5.75
C PRO A 6 14.79 -12.86 -6.81
N GLN A 7 13.72 -12.40 -7.45
CA GLN A 7 13.71 -11.39 -8.53
C GLN A 7 12.60 -10.35 -8.30
N PRO A 8 12.67 -9.53 -7.23
CA PRO A 8 11.63 -8.57 -6.86
C PRO A 8 11.46 -7.44 -7.88
N GLU A 9 12.43 -7.23 -8.77
CA GLU A 9 12.31 -6.33 -9.92
C GLU A 9 11.34 -6.83 -11.00
N LEU A 10 11.03 -8.13 -11.01
CA LEU A 10 10.13 -8.78 -11.98
C LEU A 10 8.75 -9.13 -11.39
N ALA A 11 8.51 -8.87 -10.10
CA ALA A 11 7.29 -9.29 -9.42
C ALA A 11 6.76 -8.22 -8.45
N LEU A 12 5.44 -8.20 -8.28
CA LEU A 12 4.76 -7.46 -7.21
C LEU A 12 4.15 -8.44 -6.22
N GLY A 13 4.03 -8.01 -4.96
CA GLY A 13 3.26 -8.73 -3.96
C GLY A 13 1.76 -8.57 -4.20
N VAL A 14 1.33 -7.34 -4.52
CA VAL A 14 -0.01 -7.05 -5.03
C VAL A 14 0.11 -5.95 -6.08
N GLU A 15 -0.63 -6.09 -7.17
CA GLU A 15 -0.65 -5.13 -8.27
C GLU A 15 -1.21 -3.77 -7.83
N ALA A 16 -1.05 -2.76 -8.69
CA ALA A 16 -1.56 -1.42 -8.41
C ALA A 16 -3.10 -1.42 -8.41
N HIS A 17 -3.69 -0.96 -7.31
CA HIS A 17 -5.15 -0.90 -7.15
C HIS A 17 -5.57 0.22 -6.19
N THR A 18 -6.87 0.50 -6.15
CA THR A 18 -7.55 1.23 -5.10
C THR A 18 -8.39 0.26 -4.28
N ASP A 19 -8.72 0.64 -3.05
CA ASP A 19 -9.54 -0.19 -2.17
C ASP A 19 -11.01 0.14 -2.33
N ILE A 20 -11.85 -0.87 -2.53
CA ILE A 20 -13.32 -0.70 -2.57
C ILE A 20 -13.89 -0.36 -1.17
N SER A 21 -13.11 -0.54 -0.10
CA SER A 21 -13.53 -0.26 1.29
C SER A 21 -13.75 1.24 1.54
N ALA A 22 -14.30 1.60 2.70
CA ALA A 22 -14.33 3.00 3.15
C ALA A 22 -12.96 3.46 3.67
N LEU A 23 -12.40 2.67 4.58
CA LEU A 23 -11.08 2.87 5.18
C LEU A 23 -10.41 1.51 5.29
N THR A 24 -9.12 1.47 4.99
CA THR A 24 -8.28 0.31 5.24
C THR A 24 -7.26 0.64 6.33
N PHE A 25 -7.11 -0.30 7.27
CA PHE A 25 -6.16 -0.22 8.38
C PHE A 25 -5.13 -1.32 8.20
N LEU A 26 -3.88 -0.93 7.93
CA LEU A 26 -2.80 -1.86 7.65
C LEU A 26 -1.80 -1.87 8.80
N LEU A 27 -1.69 -3.02 9.45
CA LEU A 27 -0.63 -3.33 10.40
C LEU A 27 0.58 -3.90 9.65
N HIS A 28 1.77 -3.33 9.88
CA HIS A 28 3.01 -3.79 9.24
C HIS A 28 3.93 -4.50 10.24
N ASN A 29 4.78 -5.40 9.74
CA ASN A 29 5.82 -6.09 10.52
C ASN A 29 7.20 -5.41 10.45
N MET A 30 7.24 -4.09 10.21
CA MET A 30 8.47 -3.30 10.05
C MET A 30 9.31 -3.61 8.80
N VAL A 31 8.78 -4.42 7.86
CA VAL A 31 9.39 -4.61 6.54
C VAL A 31 8.67 -3.69 5.52
N PRO A 32 9.35 -2.67 4.95
CA PRO A 32 8.75 -1.79 3.95
C PRO A 32 8.29 -2.56 2.71
N GLY A 33 7.24 -2.07 2.05
CA GLY A 33 6.77 -2.69 0.81
C GLY A 33 5.48 -2.09 0.26
N LEU A 34 4.68 -1.40 1.06
CA LEU A 34 3.56 -0.63 0.54
C LEU A 34 4.07 0.63 -0.16
N GLN A 35 3.59 0.87 -1.38
CA GLN A 35 3.83 2.13 -2.11
C GLN A 35 2.51 2.78 -2.50
N LEU A 36 2.44 4.10 -2.37
CA LEU A 36 1.35 4.95 -2.85
C LEU A 36 1.82 5.73 -4.08
N TYR A 37 0.96 5.89 -5.09
CA TYR A 37 1.23 6.76 -6.22
C TYR A 37 0.80 8.19 -5.89
N ASN A 38 1.74 9.12 -5.88
CA ASN A 38 1.51 10.53 -5.58
C ASN A 38 2.38 11.41 -6.48
N ASP A 39 1.80 12.44 -7.10
CA ASP A 39 2.51 13.39 -7.98
C ASP A 39 3.37 12.72 -9.07
N GLY A 40 2.81 11.74 -9.75
CA GLY A 40 3.49 11.06 -10.87
C GLY A 40 4.56 10.06 -10.46
N LYS A 41 4.71 9.76 -9.16
CA LYS A 41 5.75 8.86 -8.64
C LYS A 41 5.22 7.92 -7.57
N TRP A 42 5.86 6.77 -7.47
CA TRP A 42 5.64 5.82 -6.37
C TRP A 42 6.42 6.26 -5.13
N VAL A 43 5.74 6.35 -4.00
CA VAL A 43 6.30 6.72 -2.69
C VAL A 43 6.12 5.56 -1.73
N THR A 44 7.21 5.08 -1.14
CA THR A 44 7.16 4.00 -0.15
C THR A 44 6.63 4.51 1.19
N ALA A 45 5.58 3.87 1.71
CA ALA A 45 5.03 4.21 3.01
C ALA A 45 6.03 3.88 4.12
N LYS A 46 6.19 4.79 5.08
CA LYS A 46 7.10 4.61 6.21
C LYS A 46 6.49 3.64 7.22
N CYS A 47 7.26 2.61 7.59
CA CYS A 47 6.93 1.78 8.75
C CYS A 47 7.36 2.50 10.04
N ILE A 48 6.42 2.76 10.94
CA ILE A 48 6.68 3.40 12.24
C ILE A 48 6.33 2.40 13.34
N PRO A 49 7.23 2.11 14.30
CA PRO A 49 6.93 1.17 15.38
C PRO A 49 5.64 1.53 16.12
N GLY A 50 4.73 0.57 16.26
CA GLY A 50 3.45 0.76 16.95
C GLY A 50 2.39 1.54 16.16
N ALA A 51 2.65 1.93 14.91
CA ALA A 51 1.69 2.65 14.08
C ALA A 51 0.91 1.72 13.14
N LEU A 52 -0.28 2.17 12.75
CA LEU A 52 -1.03 1.65 11.61
C LEU A 52 -0.86 2.60 10.42
N ILE A 53 -0.85 2.03 9.22
CA ILE A 53 -1.05 2.82 8.00
C ILE A 53 -2.54 2.82 7.70
N VAL A 54 -3.12 4.01 7.54
CA VAL A 54 -4.53 4.16 7.17
C VAL A 54 -4.61 4.88 5.83
N HIS A 55 -5.45 4.38 4.94
CA HIS A 55 -5.75 5.02 3.67
C HIS A 55 -7.25 4.92 3.36
N ILE A 56 -7.69 5.91 2.60
CA ILE A 56 -9.08 6.11 2.17
C ILE A 56 -9.33 5.23 0.96
N GLY A 57 -10.49 4.56 0.94
CA GLY A 57 -10.96 3.78 -0.19
C GLY A 57 -12.10 4.45 -0.95
N ASP A 58 -12.53 3.80 -2.02
CA ASP A 58 -13.44 4.29 -3.04
C ASP A 58 -14.79 4.74 -2.46
N GLN A 59 -15.30 4.04 -1.43
CA GLN A 59 -16.57 4.41 -0.80
C GLN A 59 -16.53 5.81 -0.20
N VAL A 60 -15.44 6.20 0.47
CA VAL A 60 -15.32 7.53 1.07
C VAL A 60 -15.07 8.58 -0.02
N GLU A 61 -14.32 8.26 -1.08
CA GLU A 61 -14.20 9.16 -2.23
C GLU A 61 -15.58 9.47 -2.83
N ILE A 62 -16.40 8.45 -3.09
CA ILE A 62 -17.75 8.61 -3.65
C ILE A 62 -18.66 9.39 -2.70
N LEU A 63 -18.73 8.99 -1.42
CA LEU A 63 -19.61 9.62 -0.42
C LEU A 63 -19.23 11.08 -0.14
N SER A 64 -17.96 11.42 -0.29
CA SER A 64 -17.45 12.79 -0.12
C SER A 64 -17.51 13.63 -1.40
N ASN A 65 -18.14 13.11 -2.47
CA ASN A 65 -18.18 13.73 -3.79
C ASN A 65 -16.79 14.14 -4.30
N GLY A 66 -15.81 13.27 -4.08
CA GLY A 66 -14.44 13.45 -4.54
C GLY A 66 -13.57 14.36 -3.68
N GLN A 67 -14.04 14.85 -2.52
CA GLN A 67 -13.24 15.66 -1.61
C GLN A 67 -12.05 14.87 -1.03
N PHE A 68 -12.27 13.61 -0.68
CA PHE A 68 -11.22 12.68 -0.31
C PHE A 68 -10.88 11.77 -1.49
N LYS A 69 -9.60 11.42 -1.63
CA LYS A 69 -9.10 10.61 -2.74
C LYS A 69 -8.71 9.21 -2.27
N SER A 70 -9.22 8.22 -2.98
CA SER A 70 -8.80 6.83 -2.89
C SER A 70 -7.42 6.68 -3.52
N GLY A 71 -6.48 6.21 -2.72
CA GLY A 71 -5.07 6.21 -3.10
C GLY A 71 -4.68 5.00 -3.92
N LEU A 72 -4.24 5.20 -5.17
CA LEU A 72 -3.64 4.12 -5.98
C LEU A 72 -2.38 3.63 -5.28
N HIS A 73 -2.34 2.34 -4.93
CA HIS A 73 -1.25 1.76 -4.16
C HIS A 73 -0.91 0.36 -4.65
N ARG A 74 0.29 -0.11 -4.32
CA ARG A 74 0.78 -1.46 -4.65
C ARG A 74 1.63 -2.03 -3.52
N GLY A 75 1.80 -3.34 -3.50
CA GLY A 75 2.68 -4.03 -2.56
C GLY A 75 3.89 -4.61 -3.26
N LEU A 76 5.08 -4.32 -2.74
CA LEU A 76 6.34 -4.89 -3.19
C LEU A 76 6.68 -6.17 -2.42
N VAL A 77 7.52 -6.99 -3.07
CA VAL A 77 8.27 -8.10 -2.50
C VAL A 77 9.75 -7.73 -2.42
N ASN A 78 10.53 -8.46 -1.63
CA ASN A 78 11.97 -8.24 -1.46
C ASN A 78 12.73 -9.57 -1.33
N LYS A 79 14.06 -9.56 -1.45
CA LYS A 79 14.89 -10.78 -1.39
C LYS A 79 15.19 -11.21 0.06
N GLU A 80 15.17 -10.27 0.99
CA GLU A 80 15.84 -10.37 2.28
C GLU A 80 14.93 -10.91 3.39
N LYS A 81 13.65 -10.51 3.41
CA LYS A 81 12.71 -10.74 4.53
C LYS A 81 11.30 -11.02 4.04
N VAL A 82 10.65 -11.96 4.72
CA VAL A 82 9.19 -12.15 4.61
C VAL A 82 8.50 -10.87 5.08
N ARG A 83 7.47 -10.45 4.34
CA ARG A 83 6.63 -9.29 4.69
C ARG A 83 5.22 -9.73 5.03
#